data_AF-A0A836SIY5-F1
#
_entry.id   AF-A0A836SIY5-F1
#
_cell.length_a   1.000
_cell.length_b   1.000
_cell.length_c   1.000
_cell.angle_alpha   90.00
_cell.angle_beta   90.00
_cell.angle_gamma   90.00
#
_symmetry.space_group_name_H-M   'P 1'
#
loop_
_entity.id
_entity.type
_entity.pdbx_description
1 polymer ?
#
loop_
_entity_poly.entity_id
_entity_poly.type
_entity_poly.pdbx_seq_one_letter_code
_entity_poly.pdbx_strand_id
1 'polypeptide(L)'
;MTETTTIDPANRSPTISLPGPHTLVVGACTTFVVSAVDPDHDPVTLTCTKKPSGASFDGANLSWCAAVDDCGTTNEVEFVADDQQGETNSVVTNTTWITVPFDSDDDTLSDAWEWENFGEYSWDAPDDPDGDGMINYEEYLAGTQPTNADSAFLVGTVAGSESEHRIAVPTRGGRKYTIQFRDAGMVGAGAWSGFSNTANGIGTWTETNDSGSFTFVDDESSETTGGPPAGGRRFYRVRVEMAP
;
A
#
# COMPACT_ATOMS: atom_id res chain seq x y z
N MET A 1 59.45 -15.81 -46.93
CA MET A 1 58.72 -15.35 -45.73
C MET A 1 57.38 -16.06 -45.73
N THR A 2 57.13 -16.90 -44.75
CA THR A 2 55.81 -17.50 -44.52
C THR A 2 55.03 -16.53 -43.66
N GLU A 3 54.04 -15.85 -44.23
CA GLU A 3 53.01 -15.16 -43.44
C GLU A 3 52.16 -16.24 -42.77
N THR A 4 52.17 -16.27 -41.45
CA THR A 4 51.26 -17.09 -40.66
C THR A 4 50.05 -16.22 -40.36
N THR A 5 48.99 -16.35 -41.15
CA THR A 5 47.68 -15.76 -40.81
C THR A 5 47.09 -16.60 -39.68
N THR A 6 47.25 -16.16 -38.44
CA THR A 6 46.50 -16.72 -37.31
C THR A 6 45.07 -16.22 -37.41
N ILE A 7 44.14 -17.13 -37.69
CA ILE A 7 42.71 -16.87 -37.56
C ILE A 7 42.43 -16.84 -36.06
N ASP A 8 41.98 -15.71 -35.52
CA ASP A 8 41.58 -15.65 -34.11
C ASP A 8 40.36 -16.57 -33.88
N PRO A 9 40.25 -17.17 -32.68
CA PRO A 9 39.06 -17.92 -32.31
C PRO A 9 37.82 -17.01 -32.36
N ALA A 10 36.66 -17.59 -32.71
CA ALA A 10 35.40 -16.85 -32.71
C ALA A 10 35.03 -16.43 -31.27
N ASN A 11 34.62 -15.16 -31.10
CA ASN A 11 34.21 -14.60 -29.82
C ASN A 11 33.07 -15.41 -29.17
N ARG A 12 33.13 -15.62 -27.86
CA ARG A 12 32.08 -16.24 -27.05
C ARG A 12 31.50 -15.20 -26.11
N SER A 13 30.18 -15.14 -26.03
CA SER A 13 29.47 -14.17 -25.21
C SER A 13 29.86 -14.24 -23.73
N PRO A 14 29.85 -13.08 -23.02
CA PRO A 14 29.98 -13.07 -21.58
C PRO A 14 28.78 -13.73 -20.90
N THR A 15 28.93 -14.05 -19.62
CA THR A 15 27.86 -14.60 -18.77
C THR A 15 27.70 -13.76 -17.51
N ILE A 16 26.47 -13.38 -17.17
CA ILE A 16 26.16 -12.61 -15.96
C ILE A 16 25.74 -13.57 -14.84
N SER A 17 26.40 -13.47 -13.69
CA SER A 17 25.99 -14.08 -12.43
C SER A 17 25.24 -13.05 -11.59
N LEU A 18 23.97 -13.35 -11.30
CA LEU A 18 23.07 -12.55 -10.46
C LEU A 18 22.59 -13.39 -9.28
N PRO A 19 22.25 -12.77 -8.14
CA PRO A 19 21.45 -13.45 -7.14
C PRO A 19 20.06 -13.77 -7.71
N GLY A 20 19.43 -14.79 -7.13
CA GLY A 20 18.02 -15.07 -7.40
C GLY A 20 17.10 -13.93 -6.94
N PRO A 21 15.79 -14.08 -7.18
CA PRO A 21 14.78 -13.17 -6.66
C PRO A 21 14.90 -13.02 -5.14
N HIS A 22 14.60 -11.84 -4.62
CA HIS A 22 14.63 -11.57 -3.19
C HIS A 22 13.44 -10.73 -2.76
N THR A 23 13.09 -10.90 -1.49
CA THR A 23 11.98 -10.21 -0.83
C THR A 23 12.54 -9.26 0.22
N LEU A 24 12.02 -8.04 0.27
CA LEU A 24 12.37 -7.01 1.25
C LEU A 24 11.08 -6.41 1.82
N VAL A 25 10.98 -6.35 3.14
CA VAL A 25 9.92 -5.58 3.81
C VAL A 25 10.18 -4.08 3.72
N VAL A 26 9.13 -3.26 3.82
CA VAL A 26 9.22 -1.79 3.76
C VAL A 26 10.20 -1.26 4.81
N GLY A 27 11.24 -0.54 4.43
CA GLY A 27 12.27 -0.03 5.34
C GLY A 27 13.55 -0.86 5.40
N ALA A 28 13.52 -2.10 4.88
CA ALA A 28 14.72 -2.92 4.74
C ALA A 28 15.60 -2.48 3.55
N CYS A 29 16.91 -2.69 3.69
CA CYS A 29 17.88 -2.44 2.63
C CYS A 29 18.56 -3.73 2.17
N THR A 30 18.93 -3.78 0.89
CA THR A 30 19.72 -4.84 0.28
C THR A 30 20.97 -4.29 -0.39
N THR A 31 22.03 -5.08 -0.36
CA THR A 31 23.21 -4.91 -1.21
C THR A 31 23.61 -6.28 -1.73
N PHE A 32 23.82 -6.40 -3.05
CA PHE A 32 24.31 -7.63 -3.65
C PHE A 32 25.27 -7.38 -4.80
N VAL A 33 26.17 -8.34 -4.98
CA VAL A 33 27.19 -8.33 -6.04
C VAL A 33 26.61 -8.88 -7.34
N VAL A 34 26.96 -8.23 -8.44
CA VAL A 34 26.75 -8.64 -9.81
C VAL A 34 28.11 -8.79 -10.46
N SER A 35 28.33 -9.92 -11.10
CA SER A 35 29.58 -10.19 -11.81
C SER A 35 29.29 -10.74 -13.20
N ALA A 36 30.17 -10.43 -14.14
CA ALA A 36 30.16 -11.05 -15.46
C ALA A 36 31.54 -11.60 -15.78
N VAL A 37 31.57 -12.72 -16.49
CA VAL A 37 32.81 -13.37 -16.92
C VAL A 37 32.70 -13.69 -18.40
N ASP A 38 33.78 -13.37 -19.11
CA ASP A 38 33.94 -13.70 -20.51
C ASP A 38 34.82 -14.96 -20.70
N PRO A 39 34.39 -15.96 -21.48
CA PRO A 39 35.17 -17.18 -21.71
C PRO A 39 36.48 -16.97 -22.46
N ASP A 40 36.61 -15.92 -23.26
CA ASP A 40 37.81 -15.51 -24.00
C ASP A 40 38.70 -14.55 -23.18
N HIS A 41 38.27 -14.25 -21.95
CA HIS A 41 38.92 -13.35 -20.99
C HIS A 41 38.94 -11.88 -21.45
N ASP A 42 37.99 -11.49 -22.29
CA ASP A 42 37.81 -10.12 -22.70
C ASP A 42 37.27 -9.24 -21.54
N PRO A 43 37.66 -7.96 -21.45
CA PRO A 43 37.13 -7.05 -20.45
C PRO A 43 35.63 -6.80 -20.63
N VAL A 44 34.83 -7.14 -19.62
CA VAL A 44 33.37 -6.95 -19.67
C VAL A 44 32.97 -5.66 -18.97
N THR A 45 32.17 -4.84 -19.66
CA THR A 45 31.48 -3.70 -19.06
C THR A 45 30.11 -4.12 -18.57
N LEU A 46 29.84 -3.96 -17.27
CA LEU A 46 28.54 -4.19 -16.66
C LEU A 46 27.77 -2.88 -16.50
N THR A 47 26.51 -2.89 -16.91
CA THR A 47 25.57 -1.78 -16.71
C THR A 47 24.25 -2.29 -16.14
N CYS A 48 23.56 -1.44 -15.36
CA CYS A 48 22.23 -1.72 -14.85
C CYS A 48 21.24 -0.80 -15.59
N THR A 49 20.36 -1.39 -16.39
CA THR A 49 19.46 -0.69 -17.33
C THR A 49 18.06 -0.48 -16.75
N LYS A 50 17.64 -1.34 -15.82
CA LYS A 50 16.40 -1.20 -15.04
C LYS A 50 16.68 -1.47 -13.58
N LYS A 51 16.09 -0.67 -12.70
CA LYS A 51 16.17 -0.79 -11.23
C LYS A 51 15.05 0.03 -10.58
N PRO A 52 14.63 -0.30 -9.34
CA PRO A 52 13.67 0.51 -8.61
C PRO A 52 14.18 1.93 -8.37
N SER A 53 13.26 2.86 -8.12
CA SER A 53 13.60 4.25 -7.80
C SER A 53 14.51 4.30 -6.57
N GLY A 54 15.51 5.19 -6.58
CA GLY A 54 16.48 5.32 -5.50
C GLY A 54 17.57 4.23 -5.44
N ALA A 55 17.50 3.16 -6.24
CA ALA A 55 18.56 2.15 -6.28
C ALA A 55 19.85 2.71 -6.91
N SER A 56 21.00 2.21 -6.47
CA SER A 56 22.32 2.54 -7.00
C SER A 56 23.04 1.30 -7.52
N PHE A 57 23.85 1.48 -8.57
CA PHE A 57 24.76 0.45 -9.09
C PHE A 57 26.13 1.09 -9.32
N ASP A 58 27.17 0.54 -8.71
CA ASP A 58 28.55 1.09 -8.76
C ASP A 58 29.45 0.40 -9.80
N GLY A 59 28.88 -0.49 -10.62
CA GLY A 59 29.61 -1.34 -11.56
C GLY A 59 29.81 -2.79 -11.08
N ALA A 60 29.61 -3.05 -9.78
CA ALA A 60 29.66 -4.40 -9.22
C ALA A 60 28.58 -4.66 -8.16
N ASN A 61 28.18 -3.66 -7.38
CA ASN A 61 27.20 -3.78 -6.31
C ASN A 61 25.94 -3.00 -6.66
N LEU A 62 24.79 -3.66 -6.58
CA LEU A 62 23.50 -2.97 -6.47
C LEU A 62 23.21 -2.71 -5.00
N SER A 63 22.75 -1.50 -4.65
CA SER A 63 22.24 -1.18 -3.32
C SER A 63 20.90 -0.47 -3.40
N TRP A 64 19.95 -0.83 -2.53
CA TRP A 64 18.61 -0.26 -2.48
C TRP A 64 17.96 -0.45 -1.11
N CYS A 65 17.03 0.45 -0.76
CA CYS A 65 16.17 0.32 0.41
C CYS A 65 14.72 0.46 -0.03
N ALA A 66 13.85 -0.45 0.41
CA ALA A 66 12.42 -0.37 0.14
C ALA A 66 11.83 0.80 0.94
N ALA A 67 11.14 1.72 0.28
CA ALA A 67 10.37 2.78 0.92
C ALA A 67 8.90 2.38 1.07
N VAL A 68 8.13 3.19 1.80
CA VAL A 68 6.68 2.99 1.97
C VAL A 68 5.95 2.90 0.64
N ASP A 69 6.32 3.77 -0.32
CA ASP A 69 5.74 3.78 -1.67
C ASP A 69 6.05 2.53 -2.51
N ASP A 70 7.04 1.72 -2.09
CA ASP A 70 7.40 0.47 -2.77
C ASP A 70 6.58 -0.72 -2.26
N CYS A 71 5.76 -0.55 -1.23
CA CYS A 71 4.91 -1.61 -0.67
C CYS A 71 4.02 -2.27 -1.72
N GLY A 72 3.96 -3.60 -1.71
CA GLY A 72 3.20 -4.39 -2.69
C GLY A 72 3.75 -4.39 -4.12
N THR A 73 4.97 -3.92 -4.35
CA THR A 73 5.58 -3.86 -5.68
C THR A 73 6.47 -5.07 -5.99
N THR A 74 6.66 -5.36 -7.29
CA THR A 74 7.67 -6.30 -7.77
C THR A 74 8.51 -5.58 -8.82
N ASN A 75 9.77 -5.32 -8.47
CA ASN A 75 10.68 -4.48 -9.22
C ASN A 75 11.62 -5.32 -10.09
N GLU A 76 11.61 -5.06 -11.39
CA GLU A 76 12.56 -5.66 -12.34
C GLU A 76 13.94 -4.99 -12.17
N VAL A 77 14.99 -5.80 -12.06
CA VAL A 77 16.37 -5.32 -12.09
C VAL A 77 17.12 -6.00 -13.22
N GLU A 78 17.46 -5.23 -14.23
CA GLU A 78 18.06 -5.71 -15.49
C GLU A 78 19.52 -5.25 -15.60
N PHE A 79 20.39 -6.18 -15.95
CA PHE A 79 21.80 -5.94 -16.17
C PHE A 79 22.20 -6.34 -17.58
N VAL A 80 23.09 -5.55 -18.16
CA VAL A 80 23.69 -5.78 -19.48
C VAL A 80 25.21 -5.88 -19.32
N ALA A 81 25.77 -6.96 -19.86
CA ALA A 81 27.21 -7.18 -19.96
C ALA A 81 27.64 -7.08 -21.43
N ASP A 82 28.67 -6.30 -21.70
CA ASP A 82 29.26 -6.08 -23.02
C ASP A 82 30.78 -6.36 -23.01
N ASP A 83 31.23 -7.34 -23.79
CA ASP A 83 32.65 -7.69 -23.96
C ASP A 83 33.41 -6.78 -24.97
N GLN A 84 32.69 -5.86 -25.64
CA GLN A 84 33.19 -4.88 -26.60
C GLN A 84 33.89 -5.46 -27.85
N GLN A 85 33.68 -6.74 -28.16
CA GLN A 85 34.24 -7.33 -29.39
C GLN A 85 33.48 -6.92 -30.66
N GLY A 86 32.33 -6.26 -30.52
CA GLY A 86 31.56 -5.71 -31.65
C GLY A 86 30.81 -6.78 -32.45
N GLU A 87 30.74 -8.00 -31.93
CA GLU A 87 30.01 -9.13 -32.51
C GLU A 87 28.57 -9.17 -31.99
N THR A 88 27.69 -9.92 -32.67
CA THR A 88 26.27 -9.99 -32.26
C THR A 88 26.08 -10.61 -30.87
N ASN A 89 27.04 -11.43 -30.42
CA ASN A 89 27.02 -12.09 -29.12
C ASN A 89 27.80 -11.34 -28.03
N SER A 90 28.34 -10.16 -28.34
CA SER A 90 29.11 -9.34 -27.39
C SER A 90 28.28 -8.83 -26.22
N VAL A 91 26.97 -8.69 -26.43
CA VAL A 91 26.04 -8.11 -25.46
C VAL A 91 25.06 -9.17 -24.97
N VAL A 92 25.01 -9.38 -23.65
CA VAL A 92 24.04 -10.25 -23.00
C VAL A 92 23.26 -9.50 -21.93
N THR A 93 22.02 -9.92 -21.71
CA THR A 93 21.12 -9.36 -20.70
C THR A 93 20.70 -10.45 -19.71
N ASN A 94 20.65 -10.12 -18.42
CA ASN A 94 20.08 -10.98 -17.39
C ASN A 94 19.32 -10.13 -16.37
N THR A 95 18.28 -10.71 -15.76
CA THR A 95 17.33 -9.99 -14.91
C THR A 95 17.09 -10.75 -13.61
N THR A 96 16.93 -10.01 -12.52
CA THR A 96 16.42 -10.51 -11.24
C THR A 96 15.27 -9.62 -10.75
N TRP A 97 14.62 -10.03 -9.66
CA TRP A 97 13.43 -9.37 -9.13
C TRP A 97 13.58 -9.05 -7.65
N ILE A 98 13.13 -7.86 -7.27
CA ILE A 98 12.98 -7.44 -5.87
C ILE A 98 11.50 -7.28 -5.57
N THR A 99 10.96 -8.13 -4.71
CA THR A 99 9.56 -8.04 -4.27
C THR A 99 9.50 -7.35 -2.92
N VAL A 100 8.64 -6.35 -2.80
CA VAL A 100 8.24 -5.77 -1.52
C VAL A 100 6.81 -6.22 -1.25
N PRO A 101 6.58 -7.11 -0.27
CA PRO A 101 5.24 -7.57 0.07
C PRO A 101 4.31 -6.41 0.42
N PHE A 102 3.00 -6.65 0.33
CA PHE A 102 2.02 -5.70 0.82
C PHE A 102 1.80 -5.84 2.33
N ASP A 103 1.77 -7.09 2.78
CA ASP A 103 1.52 -7.56 4.14
C ASP A 103 2.42 -8.79 4.28
N SER A 104 3.47 -8.66 5.08
CA SER A 104 4.60 -9.59 5.09
C SER A 104 4.54 -10.60 6.24
N ASP A 105 3.70 -10.37 7.24
CA ASP A 105 3.39 -11.29 8.33
C ASP A 105 1.94 -11.81 8.31
N ASP A 106 1.18 -11.46 7.27
CA ASP A 106 -0.17 -11.93 6.95
C ASP A 106 -1.20 -11.59 8.05
N ASP A 107 -1.07 -10.42 8.67
CA ASP A 107 -1.87 -9.99 9.81
C ASP A 107 -3.06 -9.08 9.42
N THR A 108 -3.20 -8.75 8.13
CA THR A 108 -4.19 -7.86 7.50
C THR A 108 -3.92 -6.36 7.59
N LEU A 109 -2.83 -5.94 8.22
CA LEU A 109 -2.24 -4.62 8.09
C LEU A 109 -1.29 -4.62 6.88
N SER A 110 -0.91 -3.44 6.39
CA SER A 110 0.11 -3.35 5.35
C SER A 110 1.45 -2.98 5.95
N ASP A 111 2.54 -3.56 5.43
CA ASP A 111 3.92 -3.23 5.83
C ASP A 111 4.16 -1.71 5.78
N ALA A 112 3.55 -1.04 4.80
CA ALA A 112 3.61 0.41 4.65
C ALA A 112 3.02 1.12 5.87
N TRP A 113 1.82 0.74 6.29
CA TRP A 113 1.14 1.35 7.41
C TRP A 113 1.85 1.04 8.73
N GLU A 114 2.26 -0.19 8.95
CA GLU A 114 3.01 -0.57 10.16
C GLU A 114 4.34 0.19 10.26
N TRP A 115 5.08 0.27 9.16
CA TRP A 115 6.34 1.00 9.13
C TRP A 115 6.16 2.51 9.36
N GLU A 116 5.11 3.11 8.80
CA GLU A 116 4.80 4.53 9.02
C GLU A 116 4.42 4.86 10.46
N ASN A 117 3.68 3.96 11.13
CA ASN A 117 3.14 4.23 12.46
C ASN A 117 4.03 3.73 13.62
N PHE A 118 4.76 2.63 13.40
CA PHE A 118 5.57 1.98 14.44
C PHE A 118 7.05 1.87 14.08
N GLY A 119 7.39 1.77 12.78
CA GLY A 119 8.75 1.49 12.33
C GLY A 119 9.20 0.04 12.60
N GLU A 120 8.25 -0.87 12.83
CA GLU A 120 8.41 -2.31 13.03
C GLU A 120 7.11 -3.04 12.63
N TYR A 121 7.14 -4.38 12.58
CA TYR A 121 6.02 -5.26 12.14
C TYR A 121 5.69 -6.30 13.22
N SER A 122 5.51 -5.85 14.47
CA SER A 122 5.14 -6.75 15.57
C SER A 122 3.85 -6.35 16.25
N TRP A 123 3.17 -5.35 15.69
CA TRP A 123 1.94 -4.78 16.21
C TRP A 123 0.80 -5.31 15.38
N ASP A 124 0.11 -6.30 15.91
CA ASP A 124 -0.85 -7.06 15.13
C ASP A 124 -2.16 -6.25 14.95
N ALA A 125 -2.95 -6.58 13.94
CA ALA A 125 -4.29 -6.05 13.70
C ALA A 125 -5.24 -5.87 14.93
N PRO A 126 -5.29 -6.80 15.92
CA PRO A 126 -6.16 -6.67 17.09
C PRO A 126 -5.55 -5.87 18.26
N ASP A 127 -4.31 -5.40 18.16
CA ASP A 127 -3.69 -4.61 19.23
C ASP A 127 -4.26 -3.19 19.29
N ASP A 128 -4.22 -2.59 20.48
CA ASP A 128 -4.64 -1.21 20.78
C ASP A 128 -3.49 -0.54 21.57
N PRO A 129 -2.47 -0.01 20.86
CA PRO A 129 -1.22 0.43 21.50
C PRO A 129 -1.39 1.70 22.36
N ASP A 130 -2.34 2.57 22.01
CA ASP A 130 -2.57 3.83 22.73
C ASP A 130 -3.74 3.79 23.74
N GLY A 131 -4.53 2.72 23.72
CA GLY A 131 -5.56 2.42 24.71
C GLY A 131 -6.84 3.25 24.55
N ASP A 132 -7.11 3.79 23.36
CA ASP A 132 -8.33 4.56 23.09
C ASP A 132 -9.56 3.68 22.80
N GLY A 133 -9.35 2.36 22.70
CA GLY A 133 -10.37 1.36 22.43
C GLY A 133 -10.57 1.06 20.95
N MET A 134 -9.77 1.65 20.06
CA MET A 134 -9.71 1.38 18.64
C MET A 134 -8.48 0.50 18.35
N ILE A 135 -8.71 -0.65 17.73
CA ILE A 135 -7.59 -1.56 17.39
C ILE A 135 -6.90 -1.13 16.10
N ASN A 136 -5.65 -1.54 15.90
CA ASN A 136 -4.83 -1.24 14.71
C ASN A 136 -5.59 -1.45 13.39
N TYR A 137 -6.34 -2.55 13.24
CA TYR A 137 -7.12 -2.79 12.04
C TYR A 137 -8.23 -1.76 11.80
N GLU A 138 -8.91 -1.32 12.87
CA GLU A 138 -9.92 -0.29 12.79
C GLU A 138 -9.28 1.07 12.46
N GLU A 139 -8.11 1.34 13.02
CA GLU A 139 -7.33 2.55 12.76
C GLU A 139 -6.75 2.63 11.36
N TYR A 140 -6.27 1.50 10.85
CA TYR A 140 -5.87 1.34 9.46
C TYR A 140 -7.04 1.70 8.52
N LEU A 141 -8.22 1.12 8.78
CA LEU A 141 -9.44 1.39 8.00
C LEU A 141 -9.93 2.82 8.14
N ALA A 142 -9.89 3.42 9.33
CA ALA A 142 -10.39 4.79 9.58
C ALA A 142 -9.37 5.88 9.21
N GLY A 143 -8.09 5.50 9.17
CA GLY A 143 -6.99 6.42 8.95
C GLY A 143 -6.67 7.28 10.15
N THR A 144 -6.73 6.71 11.34
CA THR A 144 -6.32 7.34 12.59
C THR A 144 -4.84 7.02 12.87
N GLN A 145 -4.33 7.40 14.04
CA GLN A 145 -2.93 7.21 14.44
C GLN A 145 -2.88 6.30 15.66
N PRO A 146 -2.32 5.07 15.55
CA PRO A 146 -2.41 4.04 16.58
C PRO A 146 -1.50 4.21 17.78
N THR A 147 -0.81 5.33 17.84
CA THR A 147 0.07 5.72 18.94
C THR A 147 -0.42 7.00 19.61
N ASN A 148 -1.63 7.47 19.25
CA ASN A 148 -2.18 8.74 19.70
C ASN A 148 -3.69 8.61 19.98
N ALA A 149 -4.01 8.42 21.27
CA ALA A 149 -5.38 8.24 21.75
C ALA A 149 -6.35 9.42 21.46
N ASP A 150 -5.84 10.60 21.08
CA ASP A 150 -6.67 11.72 20.62
C ASP A 150 -7.08 11.59 19.15
N SER A 151 -6.55 10.60 18.42
CA SER A 151 -6.78 10.38 17.00
C SER A 151 -7.92 9.39 16.72
N ALA A 152 -8.64 8.89 17.73
CA ALA A 152 -9.77 7.96 17.58
C ALA A 152 -10.82 8.39 16.53
N PHE A 153 -11.41 7.41 15.83
CA PHE A 153 -12.54 7.66 14.94
C PHE A 153 -13.84 7.89 15.74
N LEU A 154 -14.14 9.16 16.01
CA LEU A 154 -15.31 9.55 16.78
C LEU A 154 -16.34 10.28 15.90
N VAL A 155 -17.52 9.68 15.76
CA VAL A 155 -18.67 10.31 15.10
C VAL A 155 -19.37 11.23 16.10
N GLY A 156 -19.53 12.50 15.72
CA GLY A 156 -20.08 13.54 16.59
C GLY A 156 -21.48 13.99 16.18
N THR A 157 -22.33 14.35 17.14
CA THR A 157 -23.55 15.12 16.87
C THR A 157 -23.20 16.60 16.80
N VAL A 158 -23.57 17.26 15.70
CA VAL A 158 -23.24 18.69 15.48
C VAL A 158 -24.37 19.59 15.97
N ALA A 159 -25.60 19.25 15.60
CA ALA A 159 -26.83 19.93 16.02
C ALA A 159 -28.03 19.06 15.63
N GLY A 160 -29.16 19.22 16.30
CA GLY A 160 -30.39 18.51 15.93
C GLY A 160 -31.63 19.14 16.56
N SER A 161 -32.77 18.89 15.94
CA SER A 161 -34.10 19.14 16.49
C SER A 161 -34.81 17.80 16.75
N GLU A 162 -36.05 17.82 17.24
CA GLU A 162 -36.82 16.59 17.45
C GLU A 162 -37.02 15.77 16.17
N SER A 163 -36.97 16.42 14.99
CA SER A 163 -37.22 15.79 13.68
C SER A 163 -36.11 16.05 12.66
N GLU A 164 -34.92 16.48 13.10
CA GLU A 164 -33.77 16.68 12.22
C GLU A 164 -32.49 16.36 12.99
N HIS A 165 -31.71 15.39 12.51
CA HIS A 165 -30.47 14.94 13.15
C HIS A 165 -29.28 15.27 12.26
N ARG A 166 -28.30 16.04 12.76
CA ARG A 166 -27.07 16.36 12.02
C ARG A 166 -25.87 15.73 12.68
N ILE A 167 -25.19 14.86 11.93
CA ILE A 167 -24.11 14.01 12.42
C ILE A 167 -22.86 14.28 11.58
N ALA A 168 -21.78 14.66 12.24
CA ALA A 168 -20.46 14.83 11.63
C ALA A 168 -19.67 13.54 11.72
N VAL A 169 -19.13 13.15 10.58
CA VAL A 169 -18.24 12.01 10.40
C VAL A 169 -16.87 12.56 10.05
N PRO A 170 -15.80 12.28 10.81
CA PRO A 170 -14.45 12.58 10.37
C PRO A 170 -14.13 11.72 9.14
N THR A 171 -13.49 12.30 8.12
CA THR A 171 -13.20 11.60 6.88
C THR A 171 -11.73 11.72 6.50
N ARG A 172 -11.22 10.69 5.83
CA ARG A 172 -9.87 10.65 5.25
C ARG A 172 -9.96 10.12 3.83
N GLY A 173 -9.12 10.66 2.96
CA GLY A 173 -9.10 10.30 1.54
C GLY A 173 -8.83 8.81 1.33
N GLY A 174 -9.31 8.28 0.21
CA GLY A 174 -9.09 6.87 -0.16
C GLY A 174 -9.95 5.88 0.65
N ARG A 175 -10.98 6.37 1.34
CA ARG A 175 -11.92 5.54 2.12
C ARG A 175 -13.34 5.69 1.63
N LYS A 176 -14.07 4.59 1.70
CA LYS A 176 -15.50 4.52 1.48
C LYS A 176 -16.23 4.49 2.81
N TYR A 177 -17.16 5.41 2.99
CA TYR A 177 -17.99 5.51 4.18
C TYR A 177 -19.42 5.10 3.83
N THR A 178 -20.03 4.28 4.69
CA THR A 178 -21.43 3.88 4.60
C THR A 178 -22.15 4.16 5.92
N ILE A 179 -23.07 5.12 5.92
CA ILE A 179 -23.93 5.42 7.06
C ILE A 179 -25.14 4.49 7.02
N GLN A 180 -25.44 3.92 8.17
CA GLN A 180 -26.63 3.11 8.38
C GLN A 180 -27.35 3.56 9.64
N PHE A 181 -28.65 3.34 9.68
CA PHE A 181 -29.47 3.71 10.82
C PHE A 181 -30.29 2.52 11.33
N ARG A 182 -30.81 2.67 12.55
CA ARG A 182 -31.87 1.83 13.09
C ARG A 182 -32.65 2.58 14.17
N ASP A 183 -33.90 2.18 14.34
CA ASP A 183 -34.80 2.74 15.36
C ASP A 183 -34.91 1.83 16.60
N ALA A 184 -34.29 0.64 16.53
CA ALA A 184 -34.15 -0.29 17.65
C ALA A 184 -32.91 0.05 18.50
N GLY A 185 -32.87 -0.44 19.75
CA GLY A 185 -31.80 -0.13 20.71
C GLY A 185 -30.36 -0.41 20.20
N MET A 186 -29.37 0.22 20.85
CA MET A 186 -27.95 0.14 20.49
C MET A 186 -27.36 -1.30 20.55
N VAL A 187 -28.02 -2.22 21.23
CA VAL A 187 -27.59 -3.62 21.38
C VAL A 187 -28.78 -4.52 21.05
N GLY A 188 -28.61 -5.49 20.14
CA GLY A 188 -29.66 -6.43 19.74
C GLY A 188 -29.82 -6.65 18.23
N ALA A 189 -30.41 -7.80 17.87
CA ALA A 189 -30.45 -8.43 16.54
C ALA A 189 -31.38 -7.78 15.49
N GLY A 190 -31.53 -6.46 15.50
CA GLY A 190 -32.19 -5.73 14.40
C GLY A 190 -31.19 -5.46 13.28
N ALA A 191 -31.58 -5.69 12.02
CA ALA A 191 -30.75 -5.32 10.87
C ALA A 191 -30.60 -3.80 10.79
N TRP A 192 -29.40 -3.34 10.43
CA TRP A 192 -29.15 -1.94 10.11
C TRP A 192 -29.68 -1.63 8.72
N SER A 193 -30.40 -0.52 8.59
CA SER A 193 -30.96 -0.05 7.32
C SER A 193 -30.02 0.95 6.66
N GLY A 194 -29.88 0.86 5.34
CA GLY A 194 -29.31 1.94 4.53
C GLY A 194 -30.34 3.06 4.35
N PHE A 195 -29.85 4.25 4.01
CA PHE A 195 -30.72 5.38 3.66
C PHE A 195 -31.37 5.16 2.29
N SER A 196 -32.62 5.61 2.15
CA SER A 196 -33.42 5.45 0.93
C SER A 196 -32.83 6.23 -0.24
N ASN A 197 -32.32 7.44 0.03
CA ASN A 197 -31.53 8.23 -0.91
C ASN A 197 -30.04 7.96 -0.68
N THR A 198 -29.35 7.57 -1.75
CA THR A 198 -27.89 7.34 -1.76
C THR A 198 -27.12 8.44 -2.49
N ALA A 199 -27.79 9.53 -2.89
CA ALA A 199 -27.15 10.66 -3.56
C ALA A 199 -26.45 11.58 -2.56
N ASN A 200 -25.31 12.14 -2.98
CA ASN A 200 -24.59 13.22 -2.28
C ASN A 200 -24.43 13.03 -0.77
N GLY A 201 -23.90 11.86 -0.37
CA GLY A 201 -23.36 11.63 0.97
C GLY A 201 -24.38 11.24 2.05
N ILE A 202 -25.67 11.15 1.75
CA ILE A 202 -26.60 10.41 2.60
C ILE A 202 -26.51 8.94 2.16
N GLY A 203 -26.07 8.04 3.04
CA GLY A 203 -25.85 6.63 2.70
C GLY A 203 -24.37 6.30 2.44
N THR A 204 -23.90 6.31 1.20
CA THR A 204 -22.54 5.84 0.84
C THR A 204 -21.78 6.88 0.02
N TRP A 205 -20.52 7.15 0.37
CA TRP A 205 -19.62 7.96 -0.44
C TRP A 205 -18.17 7.48 -0.33
N THR A 206 -17.36 7.85 -1.32
CA THR A 206 -15.90 7.73 -1.26
C THR A 206 -15.33 9.12 -0.99
N GLU A 207 -14.54 9.26 0.06
CA GLU A 207 -13.84 10.51 0.36
C GLU A 207 -12.59 10.63 -0.52
N THR A 208 -12.44 11.78 -1.17
CA THR A 208 -11.27 12.08 -2.01
C THR A 208 -10.40 13.16 -1.40
N ASN A 209 -10.88 13.90 -0.40
CA ASN A 209 -10.07 14.90 0.30
C ASN A 209 -9.15 14.19 1.31
N ASP A 210 -7.90 14.66 1.44
CA ASP A 210 -6.90 14.05 2.31
C ASP A 210 -7.41 13.86 3.75
N SER A 211 -8.05 14.89 4.31
CA SER A 211 -8.77 14.83 5.58
C SER A 211 -9.93 15.82 5.59
N GLY A 212 -10.96 15.54 6.37
CA GLY A 212 -12.12 16.42 6.46
C GLY A 212 -13.16 15.97 7.47
N SER A 213 -14.33 16.59 7.37
CA SER A 213 -15.52 16.15 8.06
C SER A 213 -16.71 16.24 7.11
N PHE A 214 -17.48 15.17 7.04
CA PHE A 214 -18.74 15.11 6.30
C PHE A 214 -19.90 15.14 7.28
N THR A 215 -20.82 16.10 7.13
CA THR A 215 -22.03 16.19 7.96
C THR A 215 -23.24 15.71 7.16
N PHE A 216 -23.87 14.61 7.57
CA PHE A 216 -25.16 14.20 7.02
C PHE A 216 -26.31 14.75 7.85
N VAL A 217 -27.46 14.90 7.18
CA VAL A 217 -28.72 15.33 7.79
C VAL A 217 -29.75 14.23 7.60
N ASP A 218 -30.36 13.78 8.68
CA ASP A 218 -31.54 12.93 8.69
C ASP A 218 -32.75 13.75 9.15
N ASP A 219 -33.62 14.10 8.22
CA ASP A 219 -34.85 14.88 8.43
C ASP A 219 -36.10 14.00 8.65
N GLU A 220 -35.90 12.69 8.83
CA GLU A 220 -36.97 11.70 9.03
C GLU A 220 -37.99 11.61 7.87
N SER A 221 -37.64 12.11 6.68
CA SER A 221 -38.48 12.07 5.48
C SER A 221 -38.41 10.72 4.75
N SER A 222 -39.22 10.57 3.70
CA SER A 222 -39.13 9.41 2.79
C SER A 222 -37.79 9.29 2.08
N GLU A 223 -37.08 10.41 1.91
CA GLU A 223 -35.77 10.46 1.24
C GLU A 223 -34.64 10.04 2.17
N THR A 224 -34.81 10.12 3.48
CA THR A 224 -33.80 9.73 4.46
C THR A 224 -34.12 8.36 5.04
N THR A 225 -34.83 8.32 6.17
CA THR A 225 -35.09 7.09 6.94
C THR A 225 -36.51 6.56 6.84
N GLY A 226 -37.37 7.22 6.06
CA GLY A 226 -38.75 6.79 5.83
C GLY A 226 -39.77 7.20 6.89
N GLY A 227 -39.39 8.05 7.85
CA GLY A 227 -40.28 8.50 8.93
C GLY A 227 -39.59 8.66 10.29
N PRO A 228 -40.32 9.21 11.28
CA PRO A 228 -39.86 9.28 12.66
C PRO A 228 -39.62 7.92 13.30
N PRO A 229 -38.63 7.79 14.21
CA PRO A 229 -38.33 6.52 14.85
C PRO A 229 -39.48 6.06 15.76
N ALA A 230 -39.95 4.83 15.58
CA ALA A 230 -41.09 4.29 16.33
C ALA A 230 -40.87 4.28 17.86
N GLY A 231 -39.62 4.18 18.32
CA GLY A 231 -39.24 4.23 19.74
C GLY A 231 -38.77 5.61 20.23
N GLY A 232 -38.90 6.66 19.43
CA GLY A 232 -38.44 8.02 19.74
C GLY A 232 -36.92 8.18 19.81
N ARG A 233 -36.16 7.18 19.36
CA ARG A 233 -34.70 7.22 19.26
C ARG A 233 -34.25 6.57 17.97
N ARG A 234 -33.24 7.18 17.34
CA ARG A 234 -32.53 6.62 16.20
C ARG A 234 -31.05 6.50 16.54
N PHE A 235 -30.45 5.41 16.09
CA PHE A 235 -29.03 5.16 16.19
C PHE A 235 -28.44 5.14 14.81
N TYR A 236 -27.23 5.67 14.70
CA TYR A 236 -26.43 5.66 13.48
C TYR A 236 -25.16 4.86 13.71
N ARG A 237 -24.66 4.24 12.65
CA ARG A 237 -23.28 3.77 12.58
C ARG A 237 -22.69 4.17 11.25
N VAL A 238 -21.38 4.31 11.24
CA VAL A 238 -20.60 4.53 10.03
C VAL A 238 -19.72 3.31 9.85
N ARG A 239 -19.83 2.67 8.69
CA ARG A 239 -18.89 1.63 8.26
C ARG A 239 -17.84 2.31 7.40
N VAL A 240 -16.56 2.04 7.70
CA VAL A 240 -15.42 2.52 6.92
C VAL A 240 -14.78 1.32 6.23
N GLU A 241 -14.45 1.49 4.95
CA GLU A 241 -13.77 0.50 4.11
C GLU A 241 -12.71 1.22 3.28
N MET A 242 -11.63 0.53 2.89
CA MET A 242 -10.71 1.08 1.88
C MET A 242 -11.45 1.26 0.55
N ALA A 243 -11.20 2.38 -0.13
CA ALA A 243 -11.75 2.60 -1.46
C ALA A 243 -11.02 1.70 -2.49
N PRO A 244 -11.74 1.17 -3.50
CA PRO A 244 -11.14 0.40 -4.58
C PRO A 244 -10.32 1.25 -5.55
#